data_AF-A0A2H6MYR4-F1
#
_entry.id   AF-A0A2H6MYR4-F1
#
_cell.length_a   1.000
_cell.length_b   1.000
_cell.length_c   1.000
_cell.angle_alpha   90.00
_cell.angle_beta   90.00
_cell.angle_gamma   90.00
#
_symmetry.space_group_name_H-M   'P 1'
#
loop_
_entity.id
_entity.type
_entity.pdbx_description
1 polymer ?
#
loop_
_entity_poly.entity_id
_entity_poly.type
_entity_poly.pdbx_seq_one_letter_code
_entity_poly.pdbx_strand_id
1 'polypeptide(L)'
;MADNKLEGVRAEFINRINTTVISQLLDDLLSRKILTDEELEEVNVKNKRQDQARMLIDNVRRKGPEASRLFIDFFLARDPYLAEQLGLQNVSAGICDFIT
;
A
#
# COMPACT_ATOMS: atom_id res chain seq x y z
N MET A 1 6.85 13.74 4.00
CA MET A 1 5.52 13.54 3.40
C MET A 1 5.42 12.09 2.92
N ALA A 2 4.35 11.40 3.26
CA ALA A 2 4.22 9.94 3.08
C ALA A 2 4.20 9.54 1.60
N ASP A 3 3.57 10.35 0.76
CA ASP A 3 3.50 10.25 -0.70
C ASP A 3 4.89 10.24 -1.37
N ASN A 4 5.77 11.19 -1.05
CA ASN A 4 7.16 11.20 -1.56
C ASN A 4 7.97 9.96 -1.13
N LYS A 5 7.72 9.44 0.07
CA LYS A 5 8.39 8.23 0.54
C LYS A 5 7.90 7.00 -0.23
N LEU A 6 6.58 6.93 -0.46
CA LEU A 6 5.93 5.89 -1.25
C LEU A 6 6.47 5.85 -2.68
N GLU A 7 6.66 7.02 -3.31
CA GLU A 7 7.25 7.13 -4.63
C GLU A 7 8.69 6.60 -4.68
N GLY A 8 9.49 6.91 -3.66
CA GLY A 8 10.87 6.42 -3.57
C GLY A 8 10.99 4.91 -3.44
N VAL A 9 10.05 4.26 -2.73
CA VAL A 9 10.05 2.80 -2.53
C VAL A 9 9.26 2.05 -3.59
N ARG A 10 8.52 2.74 -4.47
CA ARG A 10 7.62 2.16 -5.47
C ARG A 10 8.28 1.07 -6.32
N ALA A 11 9.52 1.28 -6.76
CA ALA A 11 10.23 0.31 -7.60
C ALA A 11 10.51 -1.01 -6.86
N GLU A 12 11.06 -0.92 -5.65
CA GLU A 12 11.35 -2.10 -4.82
C GLU A 12 10.05 -2.78 -4.35
N PHE A 13 9.03 -1.99 -4.01
CA PHE A 13 7.71 -2.49 -3.67
C PHE A 13 7.11 -3.34 -4.80
N ILE A 14 7.07 -2.82 -6.02
CA ILE A 14 6.53 -3.53 -7.20
C ILE A 14 7.29 -4.83 -7.48
N ASN A 15 8.60 -4.86 -7.25
CA ASN A 15 9.42 -6.05 -7.49
C ASN A 15 9.27 -7.13 -6.41
N ARG A 16 9.09 -6.73 -5.15
CA ARG A 16 9.12 -7.64 -3.99
C ARG A 16 7.74 -8.05 -3.49
N ILE A 17 6.69 -7.29 -3.80
CA ILE A 17 5.37 -7.55 -3.24
C ILE A 17 4.71 -8.80 -3.85
N ASN A 18 4.05 -9.56 -2.98
CA ASN A 18 3.25 -10.72 -3.35
C ASN A 18 1.80 -10.32 -3.68
N THR A 19 1.18 -11.02 -4.63
CA THR A 19 -0.23 -10.80 -5.01
C THR A 19 -1.19 -10.87 -3.84
N THR A 20 -0.95 -11.78 -2.91
CA THR A 20 -1.78 -11.91 -1.70
C THR A 20 -1.78 -10.62 -0.88
N VAL A 21 -0.60 -10.00 -0.70
CA VAL A 21 -0.47 -8.73 0.03
C VAL A 21 -1.12 -7.60 -0.76
N ILE A 22 -0.97 -7.58 -2.10
CA ILE A 22 -1.68 -6.61 -2.96
C ILE A 22 -3.19 -6.71 -2.74
N SER A 23 -3.77 -7.91 -2.84
CA SER A 23 -5.21 -8.13 -2.66
C SER A 23 -5.67 -7.70 -1.27
N GLN A 24 -4.95 -8.07 -0.21
CA GLN A 24 -5.28 -7.65 1.16
C GLN A 24 -5.23 -6.13 1.32
N LEU A 25 -4.23 -5.46 0.74
CA LEU A 25 -4.14 -4.00 0.75
C LEU A 25 -5.29 -3.36 -0.02
N LEU A 26 -5.70 -3.93 -1.14
CA LEU A 26 -6.88 -3.45 -1.89
C LEU A 26 -8.14 -3.55 -1.04
N ASP A 27 -8.36 -4.67 -0.36
CA ASP A 27 -9.50 -4.85 0.54
C ASP A 27 -9.48 -3.85 1.71
N ASP A 28 -8.32 -3.63 2.33
CA ASP A 28 -8.16 -2.66 3.43
C ASP A 28 -8.44 -1.22 2.97
N LEU A 29 -7.94 -0.85 1.77
CA LEU A 29 -8.18 0.47 1.17
C LEU A 29 -9.65 0.65 0.74
N LEU A 30 -10.30 -0.39 0.22
CA LEU A 30 -11.73 -0.38 -0.11
C LEU A 30 -12.57 -0.25 1.17
N SER A 31 -12.22 -0.96 2.23
CA SER A 31 -12.88 -0.90 3.54
C SER A 31 -12.84 0.51 4.14
N ARG A 32 -11.71 1.21 4.00
CA ARG A 32 -11.57 2.62 4.37
C ARG A 32 -12.22 3.60 3.39
N LYS A 33 -12.86 3.13 2.32
CA LYS A 33 -13.43 3.93 1.22
C LYS A 33 -12.42 4.89 0.56
N ILE A 34 -11.14 4.50 0.56
CA ILE A 34 -10.09 5.24 -0.12
C ILE A 34 -10.17 4.92 -1.62
N LEU A 35 -10.29 3.64 -1.94
CA LEU A 35 -10.59 3.15 -3.28
C LEU A 35 -12.09 2.91 -3.41
N THR A 36 -12.64 3.17 -4.59
CA THR A 36 -13.99 2.75 -4.97
C THR A 36 -13.95 1.36 -5.59
N ASP A 37 -15.06 0.61 -5.58
CA ASP A 37 -15.19 -0.68 -6.27
C ASP A 37 -14.71 -0.62 -7.73
N GLU A 38 -15.00 0.46 -8.45
CA GLU A 38 -14.57 0.68 -9.84
C GLU A 38 -13.04 0.75 -9.98
N GLU A 39 -12.36 1.45 -9.06
CA GLU A 39 -10.89 1.52 -9.04
C GLU A 39 -10.27 0.17 -8.65
N LEU A 40 -10.92 -0.58 -7.75
CA LEU A 40 -10.48 -1.91 -7.33
C LEU A 40 -10.63 -2.94 -8.45
N GLU A 41 -11.75 -2.91 -9.18
CA GLU A 41 -11.93 -3.74 -10.37
C GLU A 41 -10.88 -3.42 -11.44
N GLU A 42 -10.54 -2.14 -11.66
CA GLU A 42 -9.50 -1.76 -12.64
C GLU A 42 -8.13 -2.37 -12.29
N VAL A 43 -7.79 -2.44 -11.00
CA VAL A 43 -6.59 -3.12 -10.51
C VAL A 43 -6.72 -4.63 -10.65
N ASN A 44 -7.86 -5.23 -10.27
CA ASN A 44 -8.08 -6.67 -10.35
C ASN A 44 -8.10 -7.23 -11.77
N VAL A 45 -8.49 -6.42 -12.76
CA VAL A 45 -8.45 -6.79 -14.19
C VAL A 45 -7.02 -7.00 -14.70
N LYS A 46 -6.00 -6.49 -14.00
CA LYS A 46 -4.59 -6.69 -14.41
C LYS A 46 -4.09 -8.09 -14.03
N ASN A 47 -3.72 -8.87 -15.04
CA ASN A 47 -3.12 -10.20 -14.85
C ASN A 47 -1.69 -10.18 -14.28
N LYS A 48 -0.98 -9.04 -14.37
CA LYS A 48 0.41 -8.93 -13.90
C LYS A 48 0.46 -8.28 -12.53
N ARG A 49 1.09 -8.96 -11.58
CA ARG A 49 1.31 -8.48 -10.21
C ARG A 49 1.97 -7.10 -10.15
N GLN A 50 2.93 -6.87 -11.05
CA GLN A 50 3.63 -5.59 -11.14
C GLN A 50 2.71 -4.44 -11.58
N ASP A 51 1.82 -4.70 -12.54
CA ASP A 51 0.84 -3.71 -12.98
C ASP A 51 -0.18 -3.42 -11.88
N GLN A 52 -0.61 -4.46 -11.14
CA GLN A 52 -1.49 -4.30 -9.98
C GLN A 52 -0.86 -3.41 -8.91
N ALA A 53 0.37 -3.72 -8.49
CA ALA A 53 1.10 -2.95 -7.49
C ALA A 53 1.34 -1.49 -7.93
N ARG A 54 1.64 -1.30 -9.22
CA ARG A 54 1.81 0.02 -9.83
C ARG A 54 0.54 0.85 -9.71
N MET A 55 -0.58 0.30 -10.18
CA MET A 55 -1.87 0.99 -10.13
C MET A 55 -2.32 1.28 -8.70
N LEU A 56 -2.08 0.34 -7.78
CA LEU A 56 -2.44 0.52 -6.37
C LEU A 56 -1.71 1.74 -5.78
N ILE A 57 -0.40 1.85 -5.98
CA ILE A 57 0.38 3.02 -5.56
C ILE A 57 -0.11 4.30 -6.24
N ASP A 58 -0.37 4.24 -7.56
CA ASP A 58 -0.81 5.41 -8.33
C ASP A 58 -2.20 5.90 -7.85
N ASN A 59 -3.11 4.99 -7.49
CA ASN A 59 -4.43 5.32 -6.93
C ASN A 59 -4.31 5.92 -5.53
N VAL A 60 -3.54 5.29 -4.64
CA VAL A 60 -3.32 5.80 -3.28
C VAL A 60 -2.72 7.21 -3.31
N ARG A 61 -1.75 7.44 -4.19
CA ARG A 61 -1.11 8.76 -4.37
C ARG A 61 -2.10 9.80 -4.91
N ARG A 62 -2.98 9.42 -5.84
CA ARG A 62 -4.04 10.29 -6.38
C ARG A 62 -5.03 10.76 -5.32
N LYS A 63 -5.31 9.94 -4.31
CA LYS A 63 -6.21 10.28 -3.20
C LYS A 63 -5.58 11.27 -2.22
N GLY A 64 -4.24 11.31 -2.14
CA GLY A 64 -3.49 12.31 -1.39
C GLY A 64 -2.60 11.73 -0.28
N PRO A 65 -2.00 12.61 0.54
CA PRO A 65 -1.01 12.21 1.55
C PRO A 65 -1.62 11.38 2.69
N GLU A 66 -2.89 11.62 3.06
CA GLU A 66 -3.60 10.82 4.08
C GLU A 66 -3.80 9.37 3.63
N ALA A 67 -4.23 9.16 2.38
CA ALA A 67 -4.34 7.82 1.80
C ALA A 67 -2.98 7.12 1.74
N SER A 68 -1.93 7.85 1.36
CA SER A 68 -0.55 7.34 1.33
C SER A 68 -0.06 6.92 2.71
N ARG A 69 -0.44 7.65 3.76
CA ARG A 69 -0.12 7.28 5.15
C ARG A 69 -0.86 6.02 5.57
N LEU A 70 -2.17 5.96 5.36
CA LEU A 70 -2.99 4.78 5.68
C LEU A 70 -2.51 3.53 4.96
N PHE A 71 -2.13 3.67 3.69
CA PHE A 71 -1.55 2.58 2.93
C PHE A 71 -0.27 2.02 3.58
N ILE A 72 0.63 2.89 4.03
CA ILE A 72 1.85 2.47 4.73
C ILE A 72 1.51 1.78 6.05
N ASP A 73 0.53 2.27 6.80
CA ASP A 73 0.03 1.64 8.03
C ASP A 73 -0.47 0.21 7.77
N PHE A 74 -1.33 0.01 6.78
CA PHE A 74 -1.81 -1.31 6.41
C PHE A 74 -0.68 -2.20 5.92
N PHE A 75 0.24 -1.65 5.12
CA PHE A 75 1.37 -2.40 4.63
C PHE A 75 2.31 -2.86 5.75
N LEU A 76 2.56 -2.01 6.75
CA LEU A 76 3.30 -2.38 7.96
C LEU A 76 2.59 -3.48 8.74
N ALA A 77 1.27 -3.44 8.84
CA ALA A 77 0.49 -4.47 9.53
C ALA A 77 0.48 -5.82 8.78
N ARG A 78 0.50 -5.80 7.45
CA ARG A 78 0.46 -7.01 6.60
C ARG A 78 1.85 -7.62 6.38
N ASP A 79 2.86 -6.79 6.11
CA ASP A 79 4.23 -7.21 5.86
C ASP A 79 5.23 -6.23 6.52
N PRO A 80 5.40 -6.33 7.84
CA PRO A 80 6.33 -5.47 8.58
C PRO A 80 7.78 -5.66 8.12
N TYR A 81 8.14 -6.87 7.68
CA TYR A 81 9.51 -7.18 7.23
C TYR A 81 9.84 -6.43 5.93
N LEU A 82 8.96 -6.49 4.93
CA LEU A 82 9.18 -5.78 3.69
C LEU A 82 9.09 -4.25 3.90
N ALA A 83 8.19 -3.79 4.77
CA ALA A 83 8.12 -2.38 5.13
C ALA A 83 9.39 -1.87 5.81
N GLU A 84 10.02 -2.68 6.68
CA GLU A 84 11.32 -2.37 7.29
C GLU A 84 12.44 -2.31 6.24
N GLN A 85 12.48 -3.29 5.32
CA GLN A 85 13.44 -3.31 4.21
C GLN A 85 13.31 -2.07 3.31
N LEU A 86 12.10 -1.53 3.17
CA LEU A 86 11.80 -0.33 2.39
C LEU A 86 11.96 0.97 3.20
N GLY A 87 12.23 0.90 4.51
CA GLY A 87 12.41 2.08 5.36
C GLY A 87 11.12 2.87 5.60
N LEU A 88 9.96 2.19 5.65
CA LEU A 88 8.63 2.78 5.82
C LEU A 88 8.16 2.85 7.29
N GLN A 89 8.83 2.16 8.21
CA GLN A 89 8.53 2.10 9.65
C GLN A 89 8.53 3.47 10.34
N ASN A 90 9.28 4.44 9.82
CA ASN A 90 9.37 5.78 10.38
C ASN A 90 8.28 6.74 9.87
N VAL A 91 7.43 6.31 8.93
CA VAL A 91 6.39 7.15 8.31
C VAL A 91 5.07 7.07 9.08
N SER A 92 4.75 5.89 9.62
CA SER A 92 3.64 5.75 10.55
C SER A 92 4.10 6.12 11.95
N ALA A 93 3.99 7.39 12.30
CA ALA A 93 3.92 7.77 13.70
C ALA A 93 2.59 7.22 14.24
N GLY A 94 2.58 6.01 14.80
CA GLY A 94 1.43 5.50 15.53
C GLY A 94 1.07 4.01 15.47
N ILE A 95 1.97 3.07 15.18
CA ILE A 95 1.71 1.66 15.52
C ILE A 95 2.63 1.25 16.67
N CYS A 96 2.33 1.79 17.85
CA CYS A 96 2.55 1.06 19.09
C CYS A 96 1.22 0.34 19.40
N ASP A 97 1.30 -0.90 19.89
CA ASP A 97 0.21 -1.68 20.50
C ASP A 97 -0.68 -2.59 19.62
N PHE A 98 -0.12 -3.59 18.93
CA PHE A 98 -0.87 -4.85 18.74
C PHE A 98 -0.01 -6.12 18.71
N ILE A 99 0.96 -6.21 19.63
CA ILE A 99 1.49 -7.51 20.09
C ILE A 99 1.66 -7.45 21.62
N THR A 100 0.56 -7.67 22.35
CA THR A 100 0.55 -8.22 23.73
C THR A 100 -0.77 -8.95 23.92
#